data_AF-A0A8T0U7S5-F1
#
_entry.id   AF-A0A8T0U7S5-F1
#
_cell.length_a   1.000
_cell.length_b   1.000
_cell.length_c   1.000
_cell.angle_alpha   90.00
_cell.angle_beta   90.00
_cell.angle_gamma   90.00
#
_symmetry.space_group_name_H-M   'P 1'
#
loop_
_entity.id
_entity.type
_entity.pdbx_description
1 polymer ?
#
loop_
_entity_poly.entity_id
_entity_poly.type
_entity_poly.pdbx_seq_one_letter_code
_entity_poly.pdbx_strand_id
1 'polypeptide(L)'
;MSESDAEPSQWMPQGFAELIDPGEHGIIFWGWAPQRLILDHSAVGGFVTHCGWNSVLEAISAGVPLVTWPRHGDQFYNEKLILEVLKIGVSVGAMFSASKVEVRSEVINGEKIAEGIDRVMGDDEEAKVIRKKAVDLRGKAMSAIEKRGSSYDDLEQLITELMALRNTASV
;
A
#
# COMPACT_ATOMS: atom_id res chain seq x y z
N MET A 1 -8.51 25.58 2.04
CA MET A 1 -8.47 24.51 3.06
C MET A 1 -7.07 24.53 3.63
N SER A 2 -6.90 25.04 4.85
CA SER A 2 -5.62 25.04 5.56
C SER A 2 -5.56 23.76 6.39
N GLU A 3 -4.93 22.71 5.85
CA GLU A 3 -4.39 21.66 6.70
C GLU A 3 -3.28 22.31 7.51
N SER A 4 -3.45 22.35 8.83
CA SER A 4 -2.37 22.71 9.73
C SER A 4 -1.38 21.55 9.69
N ASP A 5 -0.43 21.61 8.77
CA ASP A 5 0.80 20.83 8.84
C ASP A 5 1.47 21.25 10.14
N ALA A 6 1.25 20.46 11.20
CA ALA A 6 1.95 20.64 12.45
C ALA A 6 3.45 20.64 12.13
N GLU A 7 4.13 21.72 12.51
CA GLU A 7 5.57 21.86 12.33
C GLU A 7 6.26 20.56 12.77
N PRO A 8 7.19 20.00 12.00
CA PRO A 8 7.86 18.72 12.30
C PRO A 8 8.30 18.58 13.76
N SER A 9 8.72 19.69 14.37
CA SER A 9 9.13 19.80 15.77
C SER A 9 8.05 19.45 16.80
N GLN A 10 6.77 19.39 16.44
CA GLN A 10 5.66 19.13 17.35
C GLN A 10 5.37 17.64 17.58
N TRP A 11 5.79 16.76 16.68
CA TRP A 11 5.48 15.33 16.75
C TRP A 11 6.68 14.42 16.48
N MET A 12 7.74 14.93 15.85
CA MET A 12 8.98 14.18 15.64
C MET A 12 9.84 14.20 16.91
N PRO A 13 10.37 13.05 17.38
CA PRO A 13 11.28 13.02 18.51
C PRO A 13 12.52 13.89 18.26
N GLN A 14 12.96 14.58 19.31
CA GLN A 14 14.16 15.42 19.23
C GLN A 14 15.38 14.59 18.81
N GLY A 15 16.12 15.07 17.79
CA GLY A 15 17.30 14.37 17.27
C GLY A 15 17.01 13.28 16.23
N PHE A 16 15.74 13.00 15.90
CA PHE A 16 15.38 11.91 14.98
C PHE A 16 15.79 12.21 13.52
N ALA A 17 15.58 13.44 13.06
CA ALA A 17 15.98 13.82 11.70
C ALA A 17 17.51 13.67 11.54
N GLU A 18 18.28 14.11 12.54
CA GLU A 18 19.74 13.99 12.58
C GLU A 18 20.22 12.55 12.75
N LEU A 19 19.42 11.68 13.38
CA LEU A 19 19.68 10.24 13.48
C LEU A 19 19.48 9.52 12.14
N ILE A 20 18.52 9.98 11.33
CA ILE A 20 18.19 9.38 10.03
C ILE A 20 19.06 9.94 8.89
N ASP A 21 19.51 11.20 9.00
CA ASP A 21 20.34 11.91 8.00
C ASP A 21 21.83 11.48 7.87
N PRO A 22 22.46 10.61 8.69
CA PRO A 22 23.63 9.90 8.23
C PRO A 22 23.09 8.82 7.28
N GLY A 23 23.24 9.02 5.97
CA GLY A 23 22.64 8.27 4.83
C GLY A 23 22.78 6.74 4.78
N GLU A 24 22.99 6.10 5.92
CA GLU A 24 22.94 4.68 6.21
C GLU A 24 21.58 4.23 6.78
N HIS A 25 20.75 5.13 7.35
CA HIS A 25 19.57 4.72 8.16
C HIS A 25 18.18 5.07 7.58
N GLY A 26 18.06 6.09 6.72
CA GLY A 26 16.78 6.39 6.05
C GLY A 26 16.74 7.76 5.36
N ILE A 27 15.61 8.09 4.73
CA ILE A 27 15.37 9.38 4.07
C ILE A 27 13.96 9.86 4.44
N ILE A 28 13.83 11.13 4.84
CA ILE A 28 12.54 11.77 5.14
C ILE A 28 12.14 12.67 3.97
N PHE A 29 10.95 12.44 3.42
CA PHE A 29 10.33 13.30 2.42
C PHE A 29 9.28 14.21 3.07
N TRP A 30 9.36 15.51 2.81
CA TRP A 30 8.35 16.48 3.21
C TRP A 30 7.36 16.69 2.07
N GLY A 31 6.06 16.52 2.35
CA GLY A 31 5.00 16.63 1.35
C GLY A 31 4.81 15.36 0.53
N TRP A 32 4.71 15.49 -0.80
CA TRP A 32 4.43 14.37 -1.69
C TRP A 32 5.71 13.68 -2.16
N ALA A 33 5.82 12.38 -1.91
CA ALA A 33 6.89 11.53 -2.44
C ALA A 33 6.48 10.86 -3.75
N PRO A 34 7.41 10.60 -4.69
CA PRO A 34 7.13 9.89 -5.93
C PRO A 34 6.87 8.39 -5.70
N GLN A 35 5.78 8.06 -5.01
CA GLN A 35 5.46 6.73 -4.47
C GLN A 35 5.59 5.60 -5.51
N ARG A 36 5.04 5.78 -6.71
CA ARG A 36 5.16 4.78 -7.79
C ARG A 36 6.63 4.48 -8.15
N LEU A 37 7.45 5.52 -8.32
CA LEU A 37 8.87 5.34 -8.66
C LEU A 37 9.65 4.69 -7.51
N ILE A 38 9.28 4.99 -6.26
CA ILE A 38 9.87 4.35 -5.09
C ILE A 38 9.50 2.87 -5.06
N LEU A 39 8.21 2.52 -5.18
CA LEU A 39 7.76 1.12 -5.14
C LEU A 39 8.34 0.27 -6.28
N ASP A 40 8.52 0.84 -7.46
CA ASP A 40 9.12 0.14 -8.62
C ASP A 40 10.65 -0.06 -8.48
N HIS A 41 11.29 0.52 -7.46
CA HIS A 41 12.73 0.42 -7.27
C HIS A 41 13.13 -0.90 -6.60
N SER A 42 14.15 -1.58 -7.16
CA SER A 42 14.60 -2.91 -6.70
C SER A 42 15.11 -2.96 -5.25
N ALA A 43 15.48 -1.82 -4.68
CA ALA A 43 15.91 -1.71 -3.28
C ALA A 43 14.74 -1.71 -2.27
N VAL A 44 13.49 -1.55 -2.72
CA VAL A 44 12.33 -1.54 -1.82
C VAL A 44 11.90 -2.97 -1.52
N GLY A 45 12.05 -3.36 -0.25
CA GLY A 45 11.69 -4.70 0.22
C GLY A 45 10.31 -4.81 0.87
N GLY A 46 9.66 -3.70 1.22
CA GLY A 46 8.36 -3.69 1.90
C GLY A 46 7.73 -2.30 1.96
N PHE A 47 6.42 -2.25 2.18
CA PHE A 47 5.65 -1.01 2.20
C PHE A 47 4.65 -0.97 3.36
N VAL A 48 4.83 -0.02 4.28
CA VAL A 48 3.85 0.30 5.32
C VAL A 48 2.76 1.17 4.71
N THR A 49 1.51 0.71 4.73
CA THR A 49 0.41 1.37 4.02
C THR A 49 -0.85 1.46 4.85
N HIS A 50 -1.59 2.54 4.65
CA HIS A 50 -2.95 2.71 5.15
C HIS A 50 -4.02 1.84 4.46
N CYS A 51 -3.62 0.96 3.52
CA CYS A 51 -4.51 0.05 2.81
C CYS A 51 -5.53 0.73 1.86
N GLY A 52 -5.27 1.97 1.44
CA GLY A 52 -6.02 2.59 0.33
C GLY A 52 -5.82 1.80 -0.96
N TRP A 53 -6.88 1.54 -1.71
CA TRP A 53 -6.87 0.55 -2.80
C TRP A 53 -5.84 0.85 -3.90
N ASN A 54 -5.61 2.14 -4.23
CA ASN A 54 -4.57 2.52 -5.19
C ASN A 54 -3.17 2.13 -4.70
N SER A 55 -2.83 2.44 -3.45
CA SER A 55 -1.54 2.07 -2.85
C SER A 55 -1.36 0.55 -2.81
N VAL A 56 -2.43 -0.20 -2.58
CA VAL A 56 -2.41 -1.67 -2.60
C VAL A 56 -2.14 -2.18 -4.01
N LEU A 57 -2.81 -1.65 -5.03
CA LEU A 57 -2.58 -2.04 -6.43
C LEU A 57 -1.18 -1.68 -6.93
N GLU A 58 -0.63 -0.53 -6.53
CA GLU A 58 0.75 -0.14 -6.84
C GLU A 58 1.75 -1.12 -6.24
N ALA A 59 1.60 -1.47 -4.96
CA ALA A 59 2.46 -2.45 -4.30
C ALA A 59 2.36 -3.84 -4.92
N ILE A 60 1.15 -4.29 -5.25
CA ILE A 60 0.93 -5.56 -5.95
C ILE A 60 1.63 -5.56 -7.33
N SER A 61 1.51 -4.47 -8.08
CA SER A 61 2.14 -4.33 -9.41
C SER A 61 3.67 -4.27 -9.32
N ALA A 62 4.21 -3.74 -8.22
CA ALA A 62 5.63 -3.74 -7.92
C ALA A 62 6.14 -5.06 -7.31
N GLY A 63 5.24 -5.91 -6.80
CA GLY A 63 5.60 -7.16 -6.11
C GLY A 63 6.15 -6.92 -4.70
N VAL A 64 5.76 -5.81 -4.09
CA VAL A 64 6.22 -5.38 -2.76
C VAL A 64 5.24 -5.86 -1.69
N PRO A 65 5.72 -6.57 -0.65
CA PRO A 65 4.88 -7.00 0.46
C PRO A 65 4.44 -5.84 1.37
N LEU A 66 3.36 -6.04 2.11
CA LEU A 66 2.65 -4.97 2.82
C LEU A 66 2.73 -5.11 4.35
N VAL A 67 2.92 -3.98 5.04
CA VAL A 67 2.61 -3.84 6.46
C VAL A 67 1.35 -2.96 6.55
N THR A 68 0.25 -3.55 6.99
CA THR A 68 -1.08 -2.92 6.94
C THR A 68 -1.35 -2.08 8.18
N TRP A 69 -1.77 -0.84 7.95
CA TRP A 69 -2.14 0.13 8.99
C TRP A 69 -3.39 0.93 8.56
N PRO A 70 -4.55 0.26 8.42
CA PRO A 70 -5.78 0.92 7.97
C PRO A 70 -6.16 2.11 8.87
N ARG A 71 -6.68 3.17 8.25
CA ARG A 71 -7.06 4.41 8.93
C ARG A 71 -8.56 4.67 8.90
N HIS A 72 -9.24 4.49 7.77
CA HIS A 72 -10.68 4.75 7.65
C HIS A 72 -11.30 4.11 6.39
N GLY A 73 -12.62 4.20 6.26
CA GLY A 73 -13.33 3.78 5.05
C GLY A 73 -13.23 2.28 4.79
N ASP A 74 -12.98 1.91 3.54
CA ASP A 74 -12.86 0.53 3.07
C ASP A 74 -11.51 -0.14 3.43
N GLN A 75 -10.57 0.62 4.00
CA GLN A 75 -9.20 0.17 4.26
C GLN A 75 -9.10 -1.06 5.17
N PHE A 76 -10.03 -1.23 6.11
CA PHE A 76 -10.09 -2.42 6.97
C PHE A 76 -10.52 -3.67 6.20
N TYR A 77 -11.39 -3.53 5.19
CA TYR A 77 -11.74 -4.64 4.29
C TYR A 77 -10.57 -4.98 3.37
N ASN A 78 -9.88 -3.96 2.86
CA ASN A 78 -8.67 -4.15 2.05
C ASN A 78 -7.58 -4.85 2.87
N GLU A 79 -7.39 -4.50 4.14
CA GLU A 79 -6.50 -5.21 5.06
C GLU A 79 -6.88 -6.70 5.15
N LYS A 80 -8.15 -7.02 5.37
CA LYS A 80 -8.61 -8.41 5.43
C LYS A 80 -8.31 -9.18 4.14
N LEU A 81 -8.54 -8.57 2.98
CA LEU A 81 -8.16 -9.16 1.70
C LEU A 81 -6.65 -9.42 1.61
N ILE A 82 -5.82 -8.44 2.00
CA ILE A 82 -4.35 -8.54 1.99
C ILE A 82 -3.86 -9.68 2.88
N LEU A 83 -4.36 -9.77 4.10
CA LEU A 83 -3.87 -10.69 5.13
C LEU A 83 -4.42 -12.11 4.98
N GLU A 84 -5.72 -12.25 4.74
CA GLU A 84 -6.40 -13.55 4.84
C GLU A 84 -6.49 -14.26 3.48
N VAL A 85 -6.65 -13.48 2.39
CA VAL A 85 -6.85 -14.04 1.05
C VAL A 85 -5.55 -14.02 0.24
N LEU A 86 -4.97 -12.83 0.03
CA LEU A 86 -3.75 -12.67 -0.76
C LEU A 86 -2.52 -13.17 -0.01
N LYS A 87 -2.50 -13.00 1.31
CA LYS A 87 -1.42 -13.39 2.22
C LYS A 87 -0.08 -12.78 1.82
N ILE A 88 -0.09 -11.49 1.49
CA ILE A 88 1.09 -10.72 1.04
C ILE A 88 1.56 -9.67 2.07
N GLY A 89 1.12 -9.78 3.32
CA GLY A 89 1.47 -8.79 4.34
C GLY A 89 1.15 -9.19 5.77
N VAL A 90 1.44 -8.28 6.69
CA VAL A 90 1.20 -8.39 8.15
C VAL A 90 0.54 -7.12 8.69
N SER A 91 -0.23 -7.21 9.76
CA SER A 91 -0.89 -6.05 10.39
C SER A 91 -0.08 -5.48 11.55
N VAL A 92 -0.13 -4.16 11.72
CA VAL A 92 0.32 -3.49 12.96
C VAL A 92 -0.73 -3.52 14.07
N GLY A 93 -1.93 -4.05 13.80
CA GLY A 93 -2.99 -4.23 14.79
C GLY A 93 -3.95 -3.06 14.95
N ALA A 94 -4.11 -2.21 13.92
CA ALA A 94 -5.10 -1.13 13.96
C ALA A 94 -6.54 -1.69 13.95
N MET A 95 -7.30 -1.45 15.04
CA MET A 95 -8.66 -1.99 15.20
C MET A 95 -9.78 -0.96 15.00
N PHE A 96 -9.48 0.34 15.10
CA PHE A 96 -10.49 1.40 15.11
C PHE A 96 -10.29 2.36 13.94
N SER A 97 -11.39 2.69 13.27
CA SER A 97 -11.41 3.73 12.25
C SER A 97 -11.13 5.09 12.88
N ALA A 98 -10.18 5.82 12.32
CA ALA A 98 -9.91 7.21 12.66
C ALA A 98 -11.14 8.05 12.28
N SER A 99 -11.94 8.40 13.28
CA SER A 99 -13.10 9.28 13.15
C SER A 99 -12.82 10.63 13.79
N LYS A 100 -13.20 11.72 13.11
CA LYS A 100 -13.19 13.07 13.71
C LYS A 100 -14.31 13.25 14.76
N VAL A 101 -15.29 12.34 14.79
CA VAL A 101 -16.50 12.43 15.63
C VAL A 101 -16.36 11.60 16.90
N GLU A 102 -15.67 10.46 16.84
CA GLU A 102 -15.47 9.57 17.96
C GLU A 102 -13.97 9.26 18.07
N VAL A 103 -13.30 9.87 19.05
CA VAL A 103 -11.89 9.60 19.33
C VAL A 103 -11.79 8.26 20.05
N ARG A 104 -11.86 7.18 19.29
CA ARG A 104 -11.41 5.85 19.70
C ARG A 104 -10.03 5.61 19.10
N SER A 105 -9.05 6.40 19.53
CA SER A 105 -7.67 6.27 19.02
C SER A 105 -6.87 5.40 19.99
N GLU A 106 -6.67 4.15 19.61
CA GLU A 106 -5.56 3.37 20.14
C GLU A 106 -4.29 3.82 19.41
N VAL A 107 -3.27 4.22 20.18
CA VAL A 107 -1.96 4.55 19.63
C VAL A 107 -1.23 3.23 19.40
N ILE A 108 -0.91 2.94 18.14
CA ILE A 108 -0.06 1.80 17.81
C ILE A 108 1.37 2.13 18.25
N ASN A 109 1.92 1.29 19.13
CA ASN A 109 3.26 1.52 19.66
C ASN A 109 4.35 1.22 18.61
N GLY A 110 5.49 1.88 18.72
CA GLY A 110 6.65 1.74 17.85
C GLY A 110 7.13 0.29 17.73
N GLU A 111 7.08 -0.50 18.81
CA GLU A 111 7.49 -1.90 18.77
C GLU A 111 6.57 -2.75 17.87
N LYS A 112 5.28 -2.43 17.77
CA LYS A 112 4.36 -3.11 16.84
C LYS A 112 4.64 -2.78 15.39
N ILE A 113 5.04 -1.54 15.13
CA ILE A 113 5.45 -1.11 13.80
C ILE A 113 6.76 -1.82 13.41
N ALA A 114 7.75 -1.82 14.31
CA ALA A 114 9.02 -2.51 14.12
C ALA A 114 8.82 -4.02 13.90
N GLU A 115 8.01 -4.69 14.73
CA GLU A 115 7.66 -6.11 14.59
C GLU A 115 7.03 -6.39 13.21
N GLY A 116 6.11 -5.53 12.74
CA GLY A 116 5.52 -5.65 11.41
C GLY A 116 6.53 -5.51 10.28
N ILE A 117 7.45 -4.56 10.38
CA ILE A 117 8.54 -4.37 9.41
C ILE A 117 9.46 -5.60 9.40
N ASP A 118 9.90 -6.08 10.57
CA ASP A 118 10.79 -7.22 10.70
C ASP A 118 10.19 -8.51 10.10
N ARG A 119 8.88 -8.75 10.30
CA ARG A 119 8.20 -9.93 9.73
C ARG A 119 8.10 -9.91 8.20
N VAL A 120 8.26 -8.75 7.58
CA VAL A 120 8.22 -8.61 6.11
C VAL A 120 9.64 -8.52 5.52
N MET A 121 10.56 -7.88 6.24
CA MET A 121 11.92 -7.60 5.78
C MET A 121 12.95 -8.63 6.24
N GLY A 122 12.64 -9.43 7.27
CA GLY A 122 13.54 -10.41 7.85
C GLY A 122 13.87 -11.59 6.92
N ASP A 123 14.73 -12.47 7.44
CA ASP A 123 15.25 -13.64 6.72
C ASP A 123 14.60 -14.97 7.14
N ASP A 124 13.58 -14.90 8.00
CA ASP A 124 12.81 -16.07 8.39
C ASP A 124 11.91 -16.60 7.24
N GLU A 125 11.33 -17.77 7.47
CA GLU A 125 10.49 -18.43 6.48
C GLU A 125 9.15 -17.70 6.24
N GLU A 126 8.61 -16.97 7.22
CA GLU A 126 7.39 -16.19 7.04
C GLU A 126 7.63 -15.05 6.05
N ALA A 127 8.69 -14.27 6.27
CA ALA A 127 9.06 -13.14 5.44
C ALA A 127 9.35 -13.57 3.98
N LYS A 128 10.07 -14.68 3.79
CA LYS A 128 10.32 -15.27 2.46
C LYS A 128 9.03 -15.70 1.77
N VAL A 129 8.10 -16.34 2.47
CA VAL A 129 6.81 -16.77 1.92
C VAL A 129 5.96 -15.57 1.51
N ILE A 130 5.91 -14.52 2.34
CA ILE A 130 5.17 -13.29 2.05
C ILE A 130 5.73 -12.60 0.80
N ARG A 131 7.06 -12.38 0.73
CA ARG A 131 7.73 -11.77 -0.44
C ARG A 131 7.50 -12.58 -1.71
N LYS A 132 7.63 -13.90 -1.64
CA LYS A 132 7.37 -14.78 -2.79
C LYS A 132 5.93 -14.61 -3.32
N LYS A 133 4.94 -14.58 -2.44
CA LYS A 133 3.53 -14.37 -2.85
C LYS A 133 3.30 -12.99 -3.47
N ALA A 134 3.95 -11.95 -2.96
CA ALA A 134 3.88 -10.62 -3.56
C ALA A 134 4.43 -10.63 -5.00
N VAL A 135 5.58 -11.27 -5.24
CA VAL A 135 6.16 -11.44 -6.59
C VAL A 135 5.28 -12.29 -7.50
N ASP A 136 4.71 -13.39 -7.00
CA ASP A 136 3.78 -14.23 -7.78
C ASP A 136 2.52 -13.44 -8.17
N LEU A 137 2.01 -12.60 -7.27
CA LEU A 137 0.84 -11.77 -7.52
C LEU A 137 1.13 -10.64 -8.50
N ARG A 138 2.33 -10.04 -8.46
CA ARG A 138 2.83 -9.14 -9.50
C ARG A 138 2.75 -9.79 -10.87
N GLY A 139 3.23 -11.03 -11.00
CA GLY A 139 3.16 -11.78 -12.26
C GLY A 139 1.73 -11.85 -12.80
N LYS A 140 0.77 -12.21 -11.94
CA LYS A 140 -0.65 -12.27 -12.31
C LYS A 140 -1.23 -10.90 -12.68
N ALA A 141 -0.90 -9.86 -11.92
CA ALA A 141 -1.37 -8.50 -12.18
C ALA A 141 -0.87 -7.99 -13.54
N MET A 142 0.40 -8.23 -13.87
CA MET A 142 0.96 -7.85 -15.17
C MET A 142 0.35 -8.66 -16.31
N SER A 143 0.19 -9.98 -16.15
CA SER A 143 -0.48 -10.80 -17.17
C SER A 143 -1.93 -10.39 -17.44
N ALA A 144 -2.65 -9.89 -16.42
CA ALA A 144 -4.04 -9.48 -16.59
C ALA A 144 -4.21 -8.26 -17.51
N ILE A 145 -3.20 -7.38 -17.59
CA ILE A 145 -3.24 -6.15 -18.38
C ILE A 145 -2.47 -6.24 -19.71
N GLU A 146 -1.70 -7.31 -19.91
CA GLU A 146 -1.07 -7.61 -21.20
C GLU A 146 -2.12 -7.91 -22.28
N LYS A 147 -1.72 -7.83 -23.55
CA LYS A 147 -2.62 -8.13 -24.67
C LYS A 147 -3.15 -9.57 -24.56
N ARG A 148 -4.48 -9.75 -24.64
CA ARG A 148 -5.19 -11.02 -24.36
C ARG A 148 -5.22 -11.43 -22.87
N GLY A 149 -4.87 -10.52 -21.97
CA GLY A 149 -5.07 -10.65 -20.53
C GLY A 149 -6.52 -10.36 -20.16
N SER A 150 -6.97 -10.89 -19.02
CA SER A 150 -8.38 -10.79 -18.62
C SER A 150 -8.89 -9.35 -18.51
N SER A 151 -8.14 -8.45 -17.88
CA SER A 151 -8.55 -7.06 -17.72
C SER A 151 -8.43 -6.27 -19.02
N TYR A 152 -7.49 -6.65 -19.90
CA TYR A 152 -7.39 -6.10 -21.25
C TYR A 152 -8.65 -6.45 -22.07
N ASP A 153 -9.03 -7.73 -22.07
CA ASP A 153 -10.16 -8.24 -22.84
C ASP A 153 -11.50 -7.69 -22.32
N ASP A 154 -11.69 -7.61 -21.01
CA ASP A 154 -12.89 -6.99 -20.40
C ASP A 154 -13.04 -5.51 -20.81
N LEU A 155 -11.92 -4.77 -20.88
CA LEU A 155 -11.93 -3.39 -21.34
C LEU A 155 -12.25 -3.27 -22.84
N GLU A 156 -11.71 -4.16 -23.67
CA GLU A 156 -12.03 -4.21 -25.11
C GLU A 156 -13.51 -4.53 -25.35
N GLN A 157 -14.07 -5.46 -24.55
CA GLN A 157 -15.50 -5.78 -24.57
C GLN A 157 -16.34 -4.56 -24.18
N LEU A 158 -16.01 -3.89 -23.08
CA LEU A 158 -16.70 -2.68 -22.65
C LEU A 158 -16.68 -1.59 -23.75
N ILE A 159 -15.53 -1.35 -24.37
CA ILE A 159 -15.41 -0.38 -25.47
C ILE A 159 -16.29 -0.77 -26.65
N THR A 160 -16.31 -2.06 -27.01
CA THR A 160 -17.13 -2.60 -28.10
C THR A 160 -18.62 -2.38 -27.84
N GLU A 161 -19.09 -2.66 -26.64
CA GLU A 161 -20.49 -2.45 -26.25
C GLU A 161 -20.88 -0.97 -26.28
N LEU A 162 -20.02 -0.09 -25.76
CA LEU A 162 -20.27 1.36 -25.79
C LEU A 162 -20.32 1.91 -27.22
N MET A 163 -19.48 1.41 -28.13
CA MET A 163 -19.53 1.78 -29.54
C MET A 163 -20.82 1.31 -30.22
N ALA A 164 -21.27 0.09 -29.92
CA ALA A 164 -22.53 -0.42 -30.44
C ALA A 164 -23.72 0.43 -29.97
N LEU A 165 -23.78 0.75 -28.67
CA LEU A 165 -24.82 1.60 -28.09
C LEU A 165 -24.87 3.00 -28.72
N ARG A 166 -23.72 3.65 -28.91
CA ARG A 166 -23.64 4.96 -29.57
C ARG A 166 -24.20 4.91 -30.99
N ASN A 167 -23.86 3.87 -31.74
CA ASN A 167 -24.31 3.72 -33.13
C ASN A 167 -25.82 3.44 -33.20
N THR A 168 -26.40 2.74 -32.21
CA THR A 168 -27.86 2.54 -32.13
C THR A 168 -28.63 3.77 -31.67
N ALA A 169 -28.01 4.67 -30.90
CA ALA A 169 -28.64 5.91 -30.40
C ALA A 169 -28.53 7.09 -31.38
N SER A 170 -27.75 6.95 -32.46
CA SER A 170 -27.55 7.97 -33.50
C SER A 170 -28.43 7.75 -34.74
N VAL A 171 -29.37 6.80 -34.67
CA VAL A 171 -30.41 6.48 -35.67
C VAL A 171 -31.76 6.84 -35.08
#